data_AF-A0A5C7QRH6-F1
#
_entry.id   AF-A0A5C7QRH6-F1
#
_cell.length_a   1.000
_cell.length_b   1.000
_cell.length_c   1.000
_cell.angle_alpha   90.00
_cell.angle_beta   90.00
_cell.angle_gamma   90.00
#
_symmetry.space_group_name_H-M   'P 1'
#
loop_
_entity.id
_entity.type
_entity.pdbx_description
1 polymer ?
#
loop_
_entity_poly.entity_id
_entity_poly.type
_entity_poly.pdbx_seq_one_letter_code
_entity_poly.pdbx_strand_id
1 'polypeptide(L)'
;MPSFFDHLFGSDPPGPSTPRDGVCEECPYARDGNRRRGGVGTHPPPDGGAGAPGDRVGAPPGGSRSYLYKVVVVVSTRAGDIPLSGLAVRLDGAALGTTGDDGRSPESALRGKPTADIEVEYVNADARLKRERFTLSITGIDAESMTYTVGDARNFIAKVQDVFGSGDDGFAGDKDFDDVYPGTAAMSGTDNPDIRLLTVTVRMATLSLVVPYLSQAGTGESVQTVAPTPAHPAGVSQTFTGSIICMPTSTKMALDYWGITLAGGGDLSRRRLMQETWDRHPAPSASFPCPWQNWDHLRTTTAELAEEAHPGEYSVGRTSGGTGNDDSIPSDYADGIVALLAAGTPVVNSTYATDGHVMCIRGAVVDHDGHAQWLIFNDPYGNLASGDSVYGDLDIAAPVGLRGTSTADPMNLPDDVRAVREALQRTGHYAGPLDGPIDETDPNDPTVAAIRAFQGAGGDGRVDPGGGTERRINQRLDAGTSSSYATNENERNVAGGENDRGRHVYYNGETEATGVGGGGFFRLKTDAWSLVISKSPALTQDEVRQRLVPHA
;
A
#
# COMPACT_ATOMS: atom_id res chain seq x y z
N MET A 1 -47.06 -30.52 -31.59
CA MET A 1 -48.17 -30.36 -30.63
C MET A 1 -47.71 -29.37 -29.55
N PRO A 2 -48.59 -28.55 -28.94
CA PRO A 2 -48.22 -27.17 -28.61
C PRO A 2 -48.41 -26.75 -27.13
N SER A 3 -48.13 -25.45 -26.86
CA SER A 3 -48.52 -24.62 -25.70
C SER A 3 -47.74 -24.85 -24.38
N PHE A 4 -47.48 -23.83 -23.54
CA PHE A 4 -48.24 -22.60 -23.26
C PHE A 4 -47.42 -21.29 -23.19
N PHE A 5 -48.19 -20.18 -23.27
CA PHE A 5 -47.90 -18.73 -23.33
C PHE A 5 -46.78 -18.18 -22.41
N ASP A 6 -46.05 -17.08 -22.70
CA ASP A 6 -46.35 -15.73 -23.28
C ASP A 6 -46.85 -14.66 -22.27
N HIS A 7 -46.51 -13.38 -22.55
CA HIS A 7 -46.65 -12.15 -21.74
C HIS A 7 -45.61 -11.95 -20.62
N LEU A 8 -44.95 -10.78 -20.46
CA LEU A 8 -45.28 -9.40 -20.89
C LEU A 8 -44.14 -8.70 -21.65
N PHE A 9 -44.48 -7.97 -22.72
CA PHE A 9 -43.64 -6.97 -23.40
C PHE A 9 -44.00 -5.54 -22.95
N GLY A 10 -43.09 -4.56 -23.11
CA GLY A 10 -43.45 -3.14 -22.91
C GLY A 10 -42.31 -2.11 -22.99
N SER A 11 -41.70 -1.91 -24.16
CA SER A 11 -41.15 -0.61 -24.59
C SER A 11 -42.31 0.35 -24.93
N ASP A 12 -42.24 1.70 -25.01
CA ASP A 12 -41.14 2.68 -25.18
C ASP A 12 -41.59 4.10 -24.66
N PRO A 13 -40.81 5.21 -24.77
CA PRO A 13 -40.96 6.44 -23.93
C PRO A 13 -41.90 7.56 -24.46
N PRO A 14 -42.14 8.63 -23.66
CA PRO A 14 -41.63 9.97 -24.04
C PRO A 14 -41.26 10.92 -22.85
N GLY A 15 -40.46 11.97 -23.09
CA GLY A 15 -40.36 13.18 -22.24
C GLY A 15 -41.20 14.35 -22.82
N PRO A 16 -40.89 15.65 -22.58
CA PRO A 16 -40.18 16.29 -21.46
C PRO A 16 -40.96 17.49 -20.83
N SER A 17 -40.66 17.96 -19.60
CA SER A 17 -40.89 19.37 -19.16
C SER A 17 -40.41 19.71 -17.75
N THR A 18 -39.75 20.87 -17.60
CA THR A 18 -39.64 21.69 -16.37
C THR A 18 -40.34 23.06 -16.65
N PRO A 19 -40.40 24.06 -15.74
CA PRO A 19 -40.40 24.09 -14.26
C PRO A 19 -41.65 24.84 -13.69
N ARG A 20 -41.80 25.00 -12.35
CA ARG A 20 -42.13 26.28 -11.66
C ARG A 20 -42.35 26.19 -10.12
N ASP A 21 -41.66 27.08 -9.42
CA ASP A 21 -42.06 28.01 -8.34
C ASP A 21 -43.08 27.63 -7.24
N GLY A 22 -42.71 27.91 -5.98
CA GLY A 22 -43.62 27.90 -4.81
C GLY A 22 -42.94 28.29 -3.49
N VAL A 23 -42.75 29.58 -3.23
CA VAL A 23 -42.20 30.15 -1.97
C VAL A 23 -43.33 30.67 -1.07
N CYS A 24 -43.23 30.51 0.25
CA CYS A 24 -43.74 31.38 1.34
C CYS A 24 -43.31 30.79 2.72
N GLU A 25 -42.47 31.48 3.52
CA GLU A 25 -42.83 32.44 4.61
C GLU A 25 -43.10 31.74 5.98
N GLU A 26 -42.26 31.93 7.01
CA GLU A 26 -42.37 32.90 8.13
C GLU A 26 -43.50 32.58 9.17
N CYS A 27 -43.42 32.78 10.50
CA CYS A 27 -42.37 33.12 11.49
C CYS A 27 -42.90 32.81 12.95
N PRO A 28 -42.21 33.14 14.08
CA PRO A 28 -42.43 32.51 15.41
C PRO A 28 -42.99 33.43 16.55
N TYR A 29 -43.24 32.85 17.75
CA TYR A 29 -43.41 33.52 19.07
C TYR A 29 -42.86 32.58 20.19
N ALA A 30 -42.04 32.93 21.20
CA ALA A 30 -41.96 34.06 22.17
C ALA A 30 -43.03 33.97 23.30
N ARG A 31 -42.83 34.32 24.60
CA ARG A 31 -41.69 34.81 25.44
C ARG A 31 -42.06 34.75 26.96
N ASP A 32 -41.06 34.82 27.86
CA ASP A 32 -41.01 35.36 29.26
C ASP A 32 -42.18 35.30 30.30
N GLY A 33 -41.87 35.07 31.60
CA GLY A 33 -42.91 34.94 32.66
C GLY A 33 -42.62 35.09 34.19
N ASN A 34 -41.51 35.68 34.65
CA ASN A 34 -41.35 36.47 35.92
C ASN A 34 -41.99 36.10 37.33
N ARG A 35 -41.16 36.20 38.41
CA ARG A 35 -41.42 36.70 39.82
C ARG A 35 -41.76 35.81 41.07
N ARG A 36 -40.77 35.80 42.00
CA ARG A 36 -40.74 36.35 43.41
C ARG A 36 -41.12 35.55 44.69
N ARG A 37 -40.17 35.61 45.67
CA ARG A 37 -40.27 35.66 47.17
C ARG A 37 -40.84 34.41 47.88
N GLY A 38 -40.42 33.95 49.08
CA GLY A 38 -39.43 34.34 50.13
C GLY A 38 -39.92 33.84 51.52
N GLY A 39 -39.16 33.70 52.62
CA GLY A 39 -37.73 33.89 52.94
C GLY A 39 -37.51 34.23 54.45
N VAL A 40 -36.41 33.78 55.09
CA VAL A 40 -36.04 33.93 56.55
C VAL A 40 -36.82 32.98 57.50
N GLY A 41 -36.30 32.29 58.55
CA GLY A 41 -34.95 32.10 59.12
C GLY A 41 -34.94 32.21 60.67
N THR A 42 -34.37 31.25 61.45
CA THR A 42 -33.94 31.38 62.89
C THR A 42 -33.20 30.14 63.46
N HIS A 43 -32.19 30.36 64.31
CA HIS A 43 -31.49 29.42 65.24
C HIS A 43 -31.77 29.85 66.72
N PRO A 44 -31.11 29.28 67.77
CA PRO A 44 -31.08 27.93 68.37
C PRO A 44 -31.75 28.00 69.79
N PRO A 45 -31.18 27.61 70.97
CA PRO A 45 -30.39 26.45 71.48
C PRO A 45 -31.22 25.69 72.59
N PRO A 46 -30.73 25.11 73.73
CA PRO A 46 -29.38 24.72 74.19
C PRO A 46 -29.21 23.32 74.87
N ASP A 47 -27.94 22.98 75.17
CA ASP A 47 -27.35 22.10 76.22
C ASP A 47 -27.82 20.63 76.41
N GLY A 48 -26.96 19.65 76.75
CA GLY A 48 -25.50 19.64 76.98
C GLY A 48 -25.06 18.29 77.58
N GLY A 49 -23.75 17.94 77.53
CA GLY A 49 -23.23 16.70 78.16
C GLY A 49 -21.82 16.28 77.69
N ALA A 50 -20.89 16.07 78.62
CA ALA A 50 -19.46 15.88 78.34
C ALA A 50 -19.00 14.39 78.38
N GLY A 51 -17.89 14.06 77.71
CA GLY A 51 -17.28 12.73 77.78
C GLY A 51 -15.95 12.53 77.04
N ALA A 52 -14.83 12.83 77.72
CA ALA A 52 -13.45 12.33 77.56
C ALA A 52 -12.71 12.40 76.17
N PRO A 53 -11.40 12.70 76.15
CA PRO A 53 -10.58 12.71 74.94
C PRO A 53 -10.07 11.31 74.59
N GLY A 54 -10.11 10.94 73.30
CA GLY A 54 -9.48 9.73 72.77
C GLY A 54 -8.58 10.08 71.58
N ASP A 55 -7.38 9.53 71.56
CA ASP A 55 -6.35 9.82 70.56
C ASP A 55 -6.84 9.55 69.13
N ARG A 56 -7.00 10.64 68.37
CA ARG A 56 -6.97 10.60 66.90
C ARG A 56 -6.07 11.72 66.43
N VAL A 57 -4.80 11.37 66.18
CA VAL A 57 -3.95 12.13 65.26
C VAL A 57 -4.73 12.26 63.96
N GLY A 58 -5.12 13.49 63.62
CA GLY A 58 -5.81 13.75 62.37
C GLY A 58 -4.87 13.45 61.20
N ALA A 59 -5.11 12.33 60.51
CA ALA A 59 -4.63 12.20 59.14
C ALA A 59 -5.23 13.38 58.35
N PRO A 60 -4.43 14.17 57.62
CA PRO A 60 -4.95 15.32 56.89
C PRO A 60 -5.95 14.84 55.83
N PRO A 61 -7.10 15.54 55.65
CA PRO A 61 -8.06 15.17 54.64
C PRO A 61 -7.49 15.45 53.24
N GLY A 62 -7.67 14.50 52.33
CA GLY A 62 -7.56 14.77 50.89
C GLY A 62 -6.14 15.03 50.37
N GLY A 63 -5.18 14.15 50.67
CA GLY A 63 -4.10 13.93 49.71
C GLY A 63 -4.73 13.32 48.45
N SER A 64 -4.81 14.09 47.36
CA SER A 64 -5.30 13.59 46.07
C SER A 64 -4.50 12.36 45.68
N ARG A 65 -5.14 11.18 45.60
CA ARG A 65 -4.52 10.04 44.95
C ARG A 65 -4.41 10.41 43.48
N SER A 66 -3.22 10.76 43.02
CA SER A 66 -2.97 10.95 41.61
C SER A 66 -3.04 9.57 40.95
N TYR A 67 -4.23 9.18 40.47
CA TYR A 67 -4.41 7.95 39.71
C TYR A 67 -3.48 8.00 38.50
N LEU A 68 -2.68 6.95 38.34
CA LEU A 68 -1.75 6.83 37.24
C LEU A 68 -2.35 5.92 36.17
N TYR A 69 -1.91 6.11 34.93
CA TYR A 69 -2.28 5.20 33.85
C TYR A 69 -1.05 4.75 33.07
N LYS A 70 -1.19 3.63 32.38
CA LYS A 70 -0.32 3.21 31.28
C LYS A 70 -1.07 3.33 29.97
N VAL A 71 -0.33 3.40 28.86
CA VAL A 71 -0.87 3.32 27.50
C VAL A 71 -0.45 1.99 26.89
N VAL A 72 -1.36 1.34 26.17
CA VAL A 72 -1.07 0.25 25.24
C VAL A 72 -1.75 0.57 23.91
N VAL A 73 -1.05 0.34 22.81
CA VAL A 73 -1.56 0.53 21.45
C VAL A 73 -1.82 -0.84 20.83
N VAL A 74 -2.98 -1.01 20.19
CA VAL A 74 -3.34 -2.23 19.47
C VAL A 74 -3.51 -1.86 18.00
N VAL A 75 -2.70 -2.45 17.12
CA VAL A 75 -2.60 -2.09 15.72
C VAL A 75 -3.08 -3.22 14.82
N SER A 76 -3.98 -2.90 13.89
CA SER A 76 -4.48 -3.82 12.87
C SER A 76 -4.60 -3.14 11.50
N THR A 77 -4.83 -3.91 10.43
CA THR A 77 -5.30 -3.38 9.15
C THR A 77 -6.76 -2.92 9.26
N ARG A 78 -7.16 -1.87 8.54
CA ARG A 78 -8.59 -1.52 8.36
C ARG A 78 -9.34 -2.64 7.64
N ALA A 79 -8.77 -3.14 6.54
CA ALA A 79 -9.30 -4.28 5.82
C ALA A 79 -9.10 -5.58 6.62
N GLY A 80 -10.18 -6.16 7.14
CA GLY A 80 -10.18 -7.47 7.81
C GLY A 80 -9.70 -7.49 9.27
N ASP A 81 -9.45 -6.33 9.89
CA ASP A 81 -8.98 -6.21 11.29
C ASP A 81 -7.77 -7.12 11.65
N ILE A 82 -6.86 -7.35 10.69
CA ILE A 82 -5.74 -8.29 10.85
C ILE A 82 -4.66 -7.65 11.73
N PRO A 83 -4.22 -8.28 12.84
CA PRO A 83 -3.19 -7.71 13.70
C PRO A 83 -1.85 -7.48 12.99
N LEU A 84 -1.21 -6.34 13.22
CA LEU A 84 0.03 -5.95 12.56
C LEU A 84 1.22 -6.00 13.52
N SER A 85 2.18 -6.90 13.28
CA SER A 85 3.32 -7.20 14.14
C SER A 85 4.62 -6.58 13.64
N GLY A 86 5.37 -5.90 14.51
CA GLY A 86 6.64 -5.25 14.19
C GLY A 86 6.54 -3.75 13.87
N LEU A 87 5.37 -3.12 14.02
CA LEU A 87 5.20 -1.68 13.74
C LEU A 87 5.79 -0.84 14.88
N ALA A 88 6.54 0.20 14.52
CA ALA A 88 7.10 1.14 15.47
C ALA A 88 6.00 2.06 16.03
N VAL A 89 5.85 2.07 17.36
CA VAL A 89 4.88 2.90 18.08
C VAL A 89 5.62 3.96 18.88
N ARG A 90 5.19 5.22 18.77
CA ARG A 90 5.67 6.35 19.59
C ARG A 90 4.54 6.91 20.46
N LEU A 91 4.93 7.40 21.64
CA LEU A 91 4.08 8.06 22.64
C LEU A 91 4.75 9.36 23.07
N ASP A 92 4.09 10.49 22.86
CA ASP A 92 4.66 11.85 22.99
C ASP A 92 5.98 12.03 22.19
N GLY A 93 6.10 11.40 21.02
CA GLY A 93 7.31 11.40 20.20
C GLY A 93 8.45 10.50 20.69
N ALA A 94 8.36 9.90 21.89
CA ALA A 94 9.31 8.91 22.38
C ALA A 94 8.90 7.49 21.94
N ALA A 95 9.85 6.61 21.63
CA ALA A 95 9.56 5.22 21.27
C ALA A 95 8.90 4.48 22.45
N LEU A 96 7.73 3.88 22.21
CA LEU A 96 7.04 2.98 23.14
C LEU A 96 7.50 1.52 22.95
N GLY A 97 7.78 1.14 21.71
CA GLY A 97 8.25 -0.19 21.32
C GLY A 97 7.76 -0.58 19.93
N THR A 98 7.88 -1.87 19.60
CA THR A 98 7.27 -2.48 18.40
C THR A 98 6.10 -3.37 18.79
N THR A 99 5.13 -3.55 17.90
CA THR A 99 3.96 -4.43 18.15
C THR A 99 4.33 -5.92 18.10
N GLY A 100 3.67 -6.73 18.93
CA GLY A 100 3.76 -8.20 18.90
C GLY A 100 2.90 -8.85 17.81
N ASP A 101 2.90 -10.19 17.76
CA ASP A 101 2.06 -11.00 16.86
C ASP A 101 0.56 -10.71 16.97
N ASP A 102 0.09 -10.27 18.13
CA ASP A 102 -1.29 -9.87 18.44
C ASP A 102 -1.58 -8.39 18.14
N GLY A 103 -0.64 -7.70 17.48
CA GLY A 103 -0.73 -6.27 17.16
C GLY A 103 -0.53 -5.34 18.36
N ARG A 104 -0.24 -5.84 19.56
CA ARG A 104 -0.14 -5.00 20.77
C ARG A 104 1.27 -4.47 20.98
N SER A 105 1.39 -3.19 21.32
CA SER A 105 2.63 -2.61 21.83
C SER A 105 2.94 -3.11 23.24
N PRO A 106 4.18 -2.93 23.74
CA PRO A 106 4.43 -2.92 25.18
C PRO A 106 3.56 -1.88 25.89
N GLU A 107 3.28 -2.10 27.18
CA GLU A 107 2.67 -1.08 28.02
C GLU A 107 3.68 0.04 28.31
N SER A 108 3.21 1.29 28.34
CA SER A 108 4.06 2.43 28.71
C SER A 108 4.50 2.37 30.18
N ALA A 109 5.53 3.16 30.51
CA ALA A 109 5.77 3.56 31.89
C ALA A 109 4.51 4.22 32.50
N LEU A 110 4.41 4.24 33.83
CA LEU A 110 3.31 4.91 34.53
C LEU A 110 3.33 6.42 34.28
N ARG A 111 2.16 6.99 33.98
CA ARG A 111 1.96 8.39 33.59
C ARG A 111 0.86 9.03 34.43
N GLY A 112 1.06 10.32 34.72
CA GLY A 112 0.04 11.24 35.25
C GLY A 112 -0.11 12.48 34.37
N LYS A 113 0.26 12.40 33.08
CA LYS A 113 0.09 13.48 32.11
C LYS A 113 -1.38 13.55 31.66
N PRO A 114 -2.00 14.74 31.52
CA PRO A 114 -3.36 14.88 30.99
C PRO A 114 -3.44 14.69 29.46
N THR A 115 -2.35 14.28 28.80
CA THR A 115 -2.27 14.06 27.35
C THR A 115 -1.52 12.77 27.02
N ALA A 116 -1.84 12.21 25.86
CA ALA A 116 -1.10 11.15 25.19
C ALA A 116 -1.19 11.35 23.68
N ASP A 117 -0.06 11.61 23.04
CA ASP A 117 0.03 11.73 21.57
C ASP A 117 0.61 10.44 21.02
N ILE A 118 -0.16 9.75 20.18
CA ILE A 118 0.17 8.44 19.61
C ILE A 118 0.58 8.62 18.16
N GLU A 119 1.69 8.00 17.78
CA GLU A 119 2.10 7.84 16.39
C GLU A 119 2.46 6.38 16.13
N VAL A 120 2.04 5.85 14.98
CA VAL A 120 2.45 4.52 14.50
C VAL A 120 2.93 4.66 13.07
N GLU A 121 4.14 4.18 12.79
CA GLU A 121 4.68 4.17 11.42
C GLU A 121 4.66 2.74 10.87
N TYR A 122 3.97 2.56 9.74
CA TYR A 122 4.11 1.39 8.87
C TYR A 122 5.16 1.76 7.82
N VAL A 123 6.32 1.13 7.93
CA VAL A 123 7.43 1.25 6.98
C VAL A 123 7.73 -0.16 6.47
N ASN A 124 8.11 -0.25 5.20
CA ASN A 124 8.40 -1.52 4.57
C ASN A 124 9.51 -1.34 3.53
N ALA A 125 10.75 -1.29 4.02
CA ALA A 125 11.93 -1.03 3.19
C ALA A 125 12.22 -2.16 2.19
N ASP A 126 11.85 -3.41 2.51
CA ASP A 126 12.11 -4.57 1.65
C ASP A 126 11.18 -4.60 0.43
N ALA A 127 9.87 -4.43 0.64
CA ALA A 127 8.94 -4.24 -0.47
C ALA A 127 9.00 -2.82 -1.06
N ARG A 128 9.63 -1.85 -0.36
CA ARG A 128 9.52 -0.41 -0.63
C ARG A 128 8.06 -0.02 -0.91
N LEU A 129 7.20 -0.21 0.09
CA LEU A 129 5.89 0.44 0.10
C LEU A 129 6.06 1.89 0.55
N LYS A 130 5.12 2.76 0.16
CA LYS A 130 5.07 4.13 0.69
C LYS A 130 4.87 4.07 2.21
N ARG A 131 5.59 4.91 2.95
CA ARG A 131 5.43 5.03 4.40
C ARG A 131 4.02 5.50 4.73
N GLU A 132 3.34 4.77 5.60
CA GLU A 132 2.12 5.23 6.24
C GLU A 132 2.43 5.67 7.68
N ARG A 133 1.95 6.86 8.05
CA ARG A 133 1.98 7.37 9.42
C ARG A 133 0.55 7.54 9.92
N PHE A 134 0.23 6.84 11.00
CA PHE A 134 -0.95 7.12 11.82
C PHE A 134 -0.60 8.11 12.93
N THR A 135 -1.48 9.07 13.21
CA THR A 135 -1.38 9.96 14.38
C THR A 135 -2.73 10.12 15.09
N LEU A 136 -2.73 10.18 16.43
CA LEU A 136 -3.89 10.48 17.26
C LEU A 136 -3.47 11.22 18.55
N SER A 137 -4.10 12.36 18.82
CA SER A 137 -3.94 13.08 20.10
C SER A 137 -5.11 12.83 21.06
N ILE A 138 -4.79 12.49 22.31
CA ILE A 138 -5.75 12.35 23.41
C ILE A 138 -5.43 13.39 24.47
N THR A 139 -6.44 14.14 24.90
CA THR A 139 -6.29 15.27 25.84
C THR A 139 -7.29 15.20 26.98
N GLY A 140 -7.08 15.99 28.04
CA GLY A 140 -7.96 16.01 29.21
C GLY A 140 -8.03 14.68 29.95
N ILE A 141 -6.99 13.85 29.88
CA ILE A 141 -6.97 12.52 30.49
C ILE A 141 -6.97 12.65 32.01
N ASP A 142 -8.06 12.19 32.63
CA ASP A 142 -8.18 11.97 34.07
C ASP A 142 -8.40 10.47 34.35
N ALA A 143 -7.37 9.83 34.90
CA ALA A 143 -7.40 8.42 35.27
C ALA A 143 -8.22 8.12 36.53
N GLU A 144 -8.60 9.13 37.33
CA GLU A 144 -9.48 8.97 38.48
C GLU A 144 -10.93 8.78 38.01
N SER A 145 -11.45 9.76 37.26
CA SER A 145 -12.80 9.70 36.68
C SER A 145 -12.92 8.82 35.43
N MET A 146 -11.79 8.35 34.89
CA MET A 146 -11.69 7.63 33.61
C MET A 146 -12.27 8.44 32.44
N THR A 147 -12.09 9.76 32.47
CA THR A 147 -12.53 10.68 31.41
C THR A 147 -11.35 11.17 30.58
N TYR A 148 -11.62 11.47 29.31
CA TYR A 148 -10.65 11.96 28.33
C TYR A 148 -11.40 12.48 27.10
N THR A 149 -10.72 13.30 26.30
CA THR A 149 -11.18 13.77 24.99
C THR A 149 -10.25 13.18 23.92
N VAL A 150 -10.82 12.39 23.02
CA VAL A 150 -10.10 11.85 21.86
C VAL A 150 -10.23 12.86 20.71
N GLY A 151 -9.11 13.24 20.10
CA GLY A 151 -9.11 14.07 18.89
C GLY A 151 -9.38 13.24 17.63
N ASP A 152 -9.14 13.86 16.47
CA ASP A 152 -9.20 13.14 15.21
C ASP A 152 -7.97 12.21 15.07
N ALA A 153 -8.23 11.00 14.57
CA ALA A 153 -7.22 10.13 14.02
C ALA A 153 -6.90 10.58 12.59
N ARG A 154 -5.64 10.39 12.19
CA ARG A 154 -5.18 10.66 10.82
C ARG A 154 -4.29 9.54 10.34
N ASN A 155 -4.57 8.99 9.16
CA ASN A 155 -3.67 8.13 8.41
C ASN A 155 -3.16 8.92 7.21
N PHE A 156 -1.84 9.08 7.11
CA PHE A 156 -1.18 9.81 6.05
C PHE A 156 -0.16 8.93 5.34
N ILE A 157 -0.26 8.83 4.01
CA ILE A 157 0.71 8.16 3.14
C ILE A 157 1.22 9.18 2.15
N ALA A 158 2.46 9.62 2.36
CA ALA A 158 3.16 10.46 1.42
C ALA A 158 3.39 9.71 0.11
N LYS A 159 3.22 10.39 -1.02
CA LYS A 159 3.79 9.96 -2.29
C LYS A 159 5.31 10.15 -2.28
N VAL A 160 5.97 9.38 -3.16
CA VAL A 160 7.37 9.60 -3.49
C VAL A 160 7.46 10.95 -4.20
N GLN A 161 8.33 11.85 -3.74
CA GLN A 161 8.33 13.24 -4.21
C GLN A 161 9.02 13.40 -5.57
N ASP A 162 8.24 13.52 -6.64
CA ASP A 162 8.72 13.47 -8.03
C ASP A 162 8.76 14.83 -8.77
N VAL A 163 9.69 15.71 -8.34
CA VAL A 163 10.30 16.84 -9.10
C VAL A 163 9.41 17.93 -9.74
N PHE A 164 8.09 17.80 -9.75
CA PHE A 164 7.16 18.85 -10.13
C PHE A 164 6.14 19.09 -9.01
N GLY A 165 6.50 20.00 -8.08
CA GLY A 165 5.58 20.72 -7.18
C GLY A 165 4.65 19.87 -6.33
N SER A 166 4.95 19.72 -5.03
CA SER A 166 3.95 19.23 -4.07
C SER A 166 2.78 20.22 -3.93
N GLY A 167 1.56 19.69 -3.89
CA GLY A 167 0.31 20.46 -3.72
C GLY A 167 -0.64 20.33 -4.92
N ASP A 168 -1.59 21.27 -5.04
CA ASP A 168 -2.56 21.34 -6.15
C ASP A 168 -1.91 21.58 -7.54
N ASP A 169 -0.61 21.85 -7.56
CA ASP A 169 0.21 22.11 -8.76
C ASP A 169 0.87 20.83 -9.34
N GLY A 170 0.71 19.67 -8.70
CA GLY A 170 1.15 18.36 -9.22
C GLY A 170 0.29 17.85 -10.39
N PHE A 171 0.67 16.72 -11.00
CA PHE A 171 -0.19 16.08 -12.01
C PHE A 171 -1.54 15.68 -11.42
N ALA A 172 -2.63 15.85 -12.19
CA ALA A 172 -3.96 15.44 -11.75
C ALA A 172 -3.98 13.94 -11.42
N GLY A 173 -4.39 13.61 -10.19
CA GLY A 173 -4.34 12.25 -9.63
C GLY A 173 -3.10 11.92 -8.79
N ASP A 174 -2.08 12.78 -8.79
CA ASP A 174 -0.85 12.53 -8.06
C ASP A 174 -0.82 13.06 -6.61
N LYS A 175 -1.91 12.84 -5.86
CA LYS A 175 -2.09 13.34 -4.48
C LYS A 175 -1.63 12.34 -3.41
N ASP A 176 -1.16 12.84 -2.27
CA ASP A 176 -1.00 12.07 -1.03
C ASP A 176 -2.33 11.44 -0.59
N PHE A 177 -2.27 10.32 0.12
CA PHE A 177 -3.44 9.83 0.86
C PHE A 177 -3.42 10.49 2.24
N ASP A 178 -4.46 11.27 2.53
CA ASP A 178 -4.64 11.94 3.81
C ASP A 178 -6.09 11.73 4.27
N ASP A 179 -6.26 10.90 5.30
CA ASP A 179 -7.56 10.49 5.80
C ASP A 179 -7.70 10.83 7.28
N VAL A 180 -8.61 11.76 7.60
CA VAL A 180 -8.82 12.34 8.93
C VAL A 180 -10.25 12.08 9.38
N TYR A 181 -10.39 11.48 10.56
CA TYR A 181 -11.67 10.93 11.05
C TYR A 181 -11.69 10.83 12.59
N PRO A 182 -12.86 10.71 13.23
CA PRO A 182 -12.95 10.65 14.69
C PRO A 182 -12.15 9.48 15.29
N GLY A 183 -11.22 9.77 16.19
CA GLY A 183 -10.35 8.76 16.81
C GLY A 183 -11.06 7.86 17.83
N THR A 184 -10.46 6.72 18.16
CA THR A 184 -10.98 5.77 19.16
C THR A 184 -9.95 5.42 20.24
N ALA A 185 -10.37 5.51 21.51
CA ALA A 185 -9.58 5.07 22.66
C ALA A 185 -10.51 4.63 23.80
N ALA A 186 -10.07 3.65 24.60
CA ALA A 186 -10.82 3.05 25.70
C ALA A 186 -9.93 2.92 26.95
N MET A 187 -10.37 3.44 28.09
CA MET A 187 -9.69 3.24 29.37
C MET A 187 -10.31 2.10 30.18
N SER A 188 -9.49 1.24 30.77
CA SER A 188 -9.89 0.13 31.65
C SER A 188 -9.14 0.15 32.99
N GLY A 189 -9.67 -0.58 33.97
CA GLY A 189 -8.99 -0.84 35.24
C GLY A 189 -7.89 -1.89 35.09
N THR A 190 -6.86 -1.80 35.95
CA THR A 190 -5.93 -2.92 36.21
C THR A 190 -6.25 -3.55 37.56
N ASP A 191 -5.68 -4.71 37.88
CA ASP A 191 -5.82 -5.35 39.20
C ASP A 191 -5.33 -4.46 40.37
N ASN A 192 -4.55 -3.41 40.08
CA ASN A 192 -4.25 -2.34 41.02
C ASN A 192 -5.29 -1.21 40.88
N PRO A 193 -6.12 -0.93 41.90
CA PRO A 193 -7.18 0.07 41.82
C PRO A 193 -6.67 1.51 41.62
N ASP A 194 -5.40 1.79 41.91
CA ASP A 194 -4.77 3.10 41.73
C ASP A 194 -4.11 3.26 40.33
N ILE A 195 -4.16 2.23 39.47
CA ILE A 195 -3.60 2.22 38.11
C ILE A 195 -4.68 1.91 37.06
N ARG A 196 -4.69 2.66 35.96
CA ARG A 196 -5.52 2.42 34.76
C ARG A 196 -4.68 2.01 33.56
N LEU A 197 -5.33 1.41 32.56
CA LEU A 197 -4.76 1.11 31.26
C LEU A 197 -5.60 1.80 30.18
N LEU A 198 -4.97 2.71 29.43
CA LEU A 198 -5.55 3.32 28.23
C LEU A 198 -5.18 2.45 27.03
N THR A 199 -6.17 1.76 26.47
CA THR A 199 -6.03 1.00 25.21
C THR A 199 -6.40 1.93 24.06
N VAL A 200 -5.47 2.14 23.14
CA VAL A 200 -5.70 2.90 21.90
C VAL A 200 -5.76 1.91 20.74
N THR A 201 -6.85 1.93 19.99
CA THR A 201 -6.99 1.10 18.79
C THR A 201 -6.55 1.91 17.57
N VAL A 202 -5.60 1.37 16.83
CA VAL A 202 -5.06 1.97 15.60
C VAL A 202 -5.37 1.03 14.45
N ARG A 203 -5.95 1.58 13.38
CA ARG A 203 -6.20 0.83 12.14
C ARG A 203 -5.41 1.47 11.00
N MET A 204 -4.39 0.77 10.52
CA MET A 204 -3.59 1.18 9.37
C MET A 204 -4.40 0.99 8.08
N ALA A 205 -4.34 1.97 7.19
CA ALA A 205 -5.02 1.99 5.89
C ALA A 205 -4.43 0.96 4.92
N THR A 206 -3.12 0.70 5.02
CA THR A 206 -2.40 -0.23 4.14
C THR A 206 -2.60 -1.69 4.56
N LEU A 207 -3.05 -2.51 3.61
CA LEU A 207 -2.93 -3.97 3.64
C LEU A 207 -2.05 -4.39 2.46
N SER A 208 -1.04 -5.24 2.69
CA SER A 208 -0.17 -5.74 1.63
C SER A 208 0.31 -7.17 1.90
N LEU A 209 0.10 -8.05 0.93
CA LEU A 209 0.52 -9.46 0.93
C LEU A 209 1.93 -9.62 0.33
N VAL A 210 2.69 -10.62 0.78
CA VAL A 210 4.00 -11.00 0.21
C VAL A 210 3.81 -11.82 -1.06
N VAL A 211 3.36 -11.19 -2.14
CA VAL A 211 3.32 -11.85 -3.46
C VAL A 211 4.72 -11.84 -4.07
N PRO A 212 5.33 -13.01 -4.35
CA PRO A 212 6.64 -13.08 -5.01
C PRO A 212 6.60 -12.38 -6.36
N TYR A 213 7.59 -11.52 -6.60
CA TYR A 213 7.66 -10.75 -7.84
C TYR A 213 8.35 -11.53 -8.96
N LEU A 214 7.84 -11.40 -10.19
CA LEU A 214 8.44 -11.96 -11.40
C LEU A 214 8.34 -10.96 -12.54
N SER A 215 9.50 -10.54 -13.09
CA SER A 215 9.54 -9.67 -14.27
C SER A 215 9.38 -10.44 -15.57
N GLN A 216 8.75 -9.80 -16.56
CA GLN A 216 8.72 -10.23 -17.95
C GLN A 216 9.82 -9.61 -18.83
N ALA A 217 10.58 -8.63 -18.31
CA ALA A 217 11.68 -7.99 -19.02
C ALA A 217 12.96 -8.86 -19.08
N GLY A 218 12.97 -10.00 -18.37
CA GLY A 218 14.06 -10.98 -18.39
C GLY A 218 14.07 -11.89 -19.62
N THR A 219 14.26 -13.20 -19.41
CA THR A 219 14.28 -14.18 -20.51
C THR A 219 12.88 -14.48 -21.05
N GLY A 220 12.75 -14.50 -22.37
CA GLY A 220 11.54 -14.97 -23.05
C GLY A 220 11.29 -16.47 -22.88
N GLU A 221 10.03 -16.86 -22.95
CA GLU A 221 9.61 -18.25 -22.84
C GLU A 221 9.45 -18.89 -24.21
N SER A 222 9.89 -20.14 -24.37
CA SER A 222 9.67 -20.91 -25.59
C SER A 222 8.64 -22.01 -25.40
N VAL A 223 7.60 -22.00 -26.25
CA VAL A 223 6.61 -23.08 -26.38
C VAL A 223 6.80 -23.78 -27.73
N GLN A 224 6.39 -25.03 -27.83
CA GLN A 224 6.46 -25.84 -29.04
C GLN A 224 5.07 -26.20 -29.52
N THR A 225 4.83 -26.12 -30.83
CA THR A 225 3.54 -26.52 -31.40
C THR A 225 3.46 -28.05 -31.47
N VAL A 226 2.68 -28.67 -30.56
CA VAL A 226 2.48 -30.13 -30.54
C VAL A 226 1.39 -30.55 -31.52
N ALA A 227 0.30 -29.77 -31.61
CA ALA A 227 -0.78 -29.97 -32.58
C ALA A 227 -0.61 -29.05 -33.82
N PRO A 228 -0.37 -29.59 -35.04
CA PRO A 228 -0.10 -28.78 -36.22
C PRO A 228 -1.33 -28.02 -36.72
N THR A 229 -1.12 -26.79 -37.17
CA THR A 229 -2.12 -25.98 -37.88
C THR A 229 -1.57 -25.46 -39.21
N PRO A 230 -2.41 -24.99 -40.14
CA PRO A 230 -1.94 -24.38 -41.38
C PRO A 230 -1.05 -23.13 -41.18
N ALA A 231 -1.20 -22.43 -40.05
CA ALA A 231 -0.36 -21.28 -39.68
C ALA A 231 0.95 -21.69 -38.98
N HIS A 232 0.92 -22.78 -38.19
CA HIS A 232 2.07 -23.26 -37.42
C HIS A 232 2.19 -24.79 -37.50
N PRO A 233 3.13 -25.32 -38.30
CA PRO A 233 3.44 -26.74 -38.35
C PRO A 233 3.93 -27.30 -37.00
N ALA A 234 3.73 -28.61 -36.80
CA ALA A 234 4.21 -29.31 -35.60
C ALA A 234 5.74 -29.25 -35.49
N GLY A 235 6.25 -29.16 -34.27
CA GLY A 235 7.68 -29.06 -33.98
C GLY A 235 8.28 -27.66 -34.19
N VAL A 236 7.48 -26.67 -34.59
CA VAL A 236 7.91 -25.26 -34.57
C VAL A 236 7.91 -24.76 -33.13
N SER A 237 9.08 -24.30 -32.66
CA SER A 237 9.24 -23.57 -31.41
C SER A 237 8.99 -22.07 -31.64
N GLN A 238 8.22 -21.45 -30.76
CA GLN A 238 7.96 -20.00 -30.75
C GLN A 238 8.43 -19.43 -29.42
N THR A 239 9.19 -18.33 -29.47
CA THR A 239 9.73 -17.65 -28.29
C THR A 239 9.03 -16.31 -28.10
N PHE A 240 8.55 -16.06 -26.88
CA PHE A 240 7.74 -14.90 -26.52
C PHE A 240 8.46 -14.04 -25.48
N THR A 241 8.51 -12.74 -25.72
CA THR A 241 9.16 -11.72 -24.86
C THR A 241 8.24 -10.50 -24.71
N GLY A 242 8.48 -9.69 -23.68
CA GLY A 242 7.81 -8.38 -23.53
C GLY A 242 6.29 -8.49 -23.32
N SER A 243 5.54 -7.56 -23.92
CA SER A 243 4.13 -7.27 -23.61
C SER A 243 3.21 -8.48 -23.66
N ILE A 244 3.52 -9.43 -24.53
CA ILE A 244 2.63 -10.55 -24.83
C ILE A 244 2.56 -11.59 -23.71
N ILE A 245 3.47 -11.54 -22.71
CA ILE A 245 3.54 -12.52 -21.61
C ILE A 245 3.15 -11.97 -20.22
N CYS A 246 2.49 -10.80 -20.13
CA CYS A 246 1.99 -10.25 -18.86
C CYS A 246 1.05 -11.20 -18.11
N MET A 247 0.00 -11.70 -18.76
CA MET A 247 -0.96 -12.66 -18.19
C MET A 247 -0.31 -13.90 -17.54
N PRO A 248 0.51 -14.70 -18.25
CA PRO A 248 1.16 -15.87 -17.64
C PRO A 248 2.23 -15.49 -16.60
N THR A 249 2.84 -14.31 -16.69
CA THR A 249 3.78 -13.83 -15.66
C THR A 249 3.05 -13.47 -14.36
N SER A 250 1.96 -12.70 -14.41
CA SER A 250 1.14 -12.40 -13.23
C SER A 250 0.46 -13.62 -12.64
N THR A 251 0.01 -14.56 -13.48
CA THR A 251 -0.54 -15.84 -13.02
C THR A 251 0.52 -16.68 -12.29
N LYS A 252 1.77 -16.68 -12.76
CA LYS A 252 2.89 -17.34 -12.07
C LYS A 252 3.18 -16.71 -10.70
N MET A 253 3.12 -15.38 -10.57
CA MET A 253 3.25 -14.71 -9.25
C MET A 253 2.16 -15.17 -8.25
N ALA A 254 0.92 -15.36 -8.72
CA ALA A 254 -0.16 -15.88 -7.87
C ALA A 254 0.01 -17.36 -7.49
N LEU A 255 0.51 -18.20 -8.41
CA LEU A 255 0.87 -19.60 -8.10
C LEU A 255 2.01 -19.68 -7.06
N ASP A 256 3.04 -18.84 -7.21
CA ASP A 256 4.18 -18.79 -6.29
C ASP A 256 3.79 -18.30 -4.89
N TYR A 257 2.90 -17.32 -4.79
CA TYR A 257 2.34 -16.87 -3.51
C TYR A 257 1.69 -18.02 -2.71
N TRP A 258 0.99 -18.92 -3.40
CA TRP A 258 0.38 -20.09 -2.76
C TRP A 258 1.36 -21.24 -2.52
N GLY A 259 2.60 -21.17 -3.03
CA GLY A 259 3.56 -22.27 -2.98
C GLY A 259 3.13 -23.48 -3.83
N ILE A 260 2.22 -23.28 -4.80
CA ILE A 260 1.70 -24.33 -5.66
C ILE A 260 2.87 -24.86 -6.50
N THR A 261 3.28 -26.07 -6.15
CA THR A 261 4.43 -26.78 -6.72
C THR A 261 4.08 -28.24 -6.86
N LEU A 262 4.55 -28.88 -7.93
CA LEU A 262 4.19 -30.25 -8.27
C LEU A 262 4.89 -31.25 -7.34
N ALA A 263 4.13 -32.17 -6.74
CA ALA A 263 4.62 -33.11 -5.73
C ALA A 263 5.82 -33.98 -6.17
N GLY A 264 6.01 -34.17 -7.49
CA GLY A 264 7.16 -34.89 -8.06
C GLY A 264 8.41 -34.03 -8.33
N GLY A 265 8.43 -32.74 -7.94
CA GLY A 265 9.47 -31.79 -8.34
C GLY A 265 9.42 -31.40 -9.82
N GLY A 266 8.26 -31.58 -10.45
CA GLY A 266 8.02 -31.24 -11.85
C GLY A 266 8.06 -29.73 -12.09
N ASP A 267 8.31 -29.34 -13.35
CA ASP A 267 8.34 -27.94 -13.76
C ASP A 267 6.93 -27.32 -13.71
N LEU A 268 6.70 -26.33 -12.83
CA LEU A 268 5.52 -25.45 -12.86
C LEU A 268 5.91 -24.00 -13.23
N SER A 269 6.88 -23.84 -14.14
CA SER A 269 7.27 -22.53 -14.66
C SER A 269 6.15 -21.86 -15.46
N ARG A 270 6.32 -20.55 -15.65
CA ARG A 270 5.58 -19.74 -16.63
C ARG A 270 5.54 -20.41 -18.01
N ARG A 271 6.64 -21.06 -18.42
CA ARG A 271 6.74 -21.85 -19.66
C ARG A 271 5.72 -23.00 -19.72
N ARG A 272 5.54 -23.78 -18.64
CA ARG A 272 4.55 -24.88 -18.63
C ARG A 272 3.12 -24.34 -18.74
N LEU A 273 2.78 -23.31 -17.96
CA LEU A 273 1.49 -22.63 -18.04
C LEU A 273 1.20 -22.14 -19.47
N MET A 274 2.18 -21.50 -20.12
CA MET A 274 2.07 -21.06 -21.52
C MET A 274 1.93 -22.22 -22.50
N GLN A 275 2.71 -23.30 -22.34
CA GLN A 275 2.69 -24.48 -23.20
C GLN A 275 1.33 -25.20 -23.14
N GLU A 276 0.79 -25.46 -21.96
CA GLU A 276 -0.50 -26.15 -21.84
C GLU A 276 -1.67 -25.26 -22.30
N THR A 277 -1.60 -23.95 -22.06
CA THR A 277 -2.60 -23.02 -22.60
C THR A 277 -2.50 -22.92 -24.13
N TRP A 278 -1.28 -23.06 -24.69
CA TRP A 278 -1.03 -23.11 -26.14
C TRP A 278 -1.61 -24.37 -26.77
N ASP A 279 -1.32 -25.55 -26.23
CA ASP A 279 -1.78 -26.84 -26.75
C ASP A 279 -3.30 -27.04 -26.61
N ARG A 280 -3.93 -26.37 -25.64
CA ARG A 280 -5.40 -26.34 -25.45
C ARG A 280 -6.12 -25.52 -26.52
N HIS A 281 -5.44 -24.59 -27.19
CA HIS A 281 -6.05 -23.70 -28.17
C HIS A 281 -6.05 -24.34 -29.58
N PRO A 282 -7.19 -24.46 -30.27
CA PRO A 282 -7.29 -25.26 -31.51
C PRO A 282 -6.57 -24.64 -32.72
N ALA A 283 -6.30 -23.33 -32.66
CA ALA A 283 -5.56 -22.59 -33.69
C ALA A 283 -4.65 -21.54 -33.03
N PRO A 284 -3.58 -21.94 -32.32
CA PRO A 284 -2.78 -21.00 -31.54
C PRO A 284 -2.07 -20.02 -32.47
N SER A 285 -1.82 -18.80 -31.98
CA SER A 285 -1.19 -17.72 -32.75
C SER A 285 0.03 -17.21 -32.01
N ALA A 286 1.14 -17.01 -32.72
CA ALA A 286 2.33 -16.33 -32.18
C ALA A 286 2.22 -14.78 -32.18
N SER A 287 1.14 -14.24 -32.73
CA SER A 287 0.79 -12.81 -32.70
C SER A 287 -0.43 -12.58 -31.82
N PHE A 288 -0.54 -11.39 -31.22
CA PHE A 288 -1.68 -11.04 -30.38
C PHE A 288 -3.02 -11.16 -31.14
N PRO A 289 -4.07 -11.75 -30.53
CA PRO A 289 -4.08 -12.44 -29.24
C PRO A 289 -3.43 -13.84 -29.33
N CYS A 290 -2.55 -14.15 -28.37
CA CYS A 290 -2.02 -15.50 -28.18
C CYS A 290 -3.00 -16.34 -27.33
N PRO A 291 -2.80 -17.67 -27.22
CA PRO A 291 -3.73 -18.57 -26.51
C PRO A 291 -4.08 -18.18 -25.08
N TRP A 292 -3.15 -17.61 -24.33
CA TRP A 292 -3.34 -17.21 -22.93
C TRP A 292 -4.04 -15.85 -22.77
N GLN A 293 -4.26 -15.08 -23.85
CA GLN A 293 -5.19 -13.93 -23.83
C GLN A 293 -6.67 -14.35 -23.77
N ASN A 294 -6.97 -15.64 -23.92
CA ASN A 294 -8.26 -16.20 -23.55
C ASN A 294 -8.27 -16.54 -22.05
N TRP A 295 -8.98 -15.72 -21.26
CA TRP A 295 -9.09 -15.89 -19.81
C TRP A 295 -9.69 -17.22 -19.38
N ASP A 296 -10.63 -17.80 -20.13
CA ASP A 296 -11.20 -19.11 -19.79
C ASP A 296 -10.17 -20.22 -19.97
N HIS A 297 -9.40 -20.20 -21.07
CA HIS A 297 -8.31 -21.17 -21.28
C HIS A 297 -7.22 -21.03 -20.20
N LEU A 298 -6.86 -19.81 -19.82
CA LEU A 298 -5.87 -19.53 -18.78
C LEU A 298 -6.37 -19.99 -17.39
N ARG A 299 -7.62 -19.68 -17.03
CA ARG A 299 -8.26 -20.14 -15.78
C ARG A 299 -8.34 -21.66 -15.73
N THR A 300 -8.79 -22.33 -16.80
CA THR A 300 -8.87 -23.80 -16.84
C THR A 300 -7.49 -24.46 -16.75
N THR A 301 -6.48 -23.95 -17.47
CA THR A 301 -5.11 -24.49 -17.35
C THR A 301 -4.56 -24.31 -15.93
N THR A 302 -4.79 -23.15 -15.32
CA THR A 302 -4.35 -22.87 -13.94
C THR A 302 -5.08 -23.77 -12.93
N ALA A 303 -6.37 -24.07 -13.16
CA ALA A 303 -7.15 -24.97 -12.31
C ALA A 303 -6.63 -26.41 -12.36
N GLU A 304 -6.39 -26.94 -13.57
CA GLU A 304 -5.87 -28.30 -13.76
C GLU A 304 -4.45 -28.45 -13.19
N LEU A 305 -3.59 -27.45 -13.37
CA LEU A 305 -2.25 -27.43 -12.80
C LEU A 305 -2.25 -27.33 -11.26
N ALA A 306 -3.18 -26.57 -10.68
CA ALA A 306 -3.34 -26.49 -9.24
C ALA A 306 -3.87 -27.80 -8.65
N GLU A 307 -4.83 -28.46 -9.32
CA GLU A 307 -5.37 -29.77 -8.93
C GLU A 307 -4.36 -30.91 -9.12
N GLU A 308 -3.52 -30.90 -10.17
CA GLU A 308 -2.40 -31.84 -10.34
C GLU A 308 -1.39 -31.72 -9.20
N ALA A 309 -1.12 -30.50 -8.76
CA ALA A 309 -0.12 -30.19 -7.75
C ALA A 309 -0.62 -30.44 -6.31
N HIS A 310 -1.85 -30.00 -6.00
CA HIS A 310 -2.45 -30.01 -4.65
C HIS A 310 -3.96 -30.35 -4.75
N PRO A 311 -4.33 -31.63 -4.96
CA PRO A 311 -5.71 -32.03 -5.24
C PRO A 311 -6.72 -31.57 -4.17
N GLY A 312 -7.75 -30.83 -4.60
CA GLY A 312 -8.82 -30.32 -3.74
C GLY A 312 -8.44 -29.16 -2.80
N GLU A 313 -7.18 -28.71 -2.77
CA GLU A 313 -6.74 -27.59 -1.91
C GLU A 313 -6.97 -26.20 -2.49
N TYR A 314 -7.15 -26.09 -3.81
CA TYR A 314 -7.29 -24.81 -4.49
C TYR A 314 -8.43 -24.83 -5.51
N SER A 315 -9.08 -23.68 -5.65
CA SER A 315 -10.03 -23.40 -6.72
C SER A 315 -9.54 -22.20 -7.52
N VAL A 316 -9.79 -22.21 -8.83
CA VAL A 316 -9.45 -21.09 -9.72
C VAL A 316 -10.73 -20.53 -10.33
N GLY A 317 -10.89 -19.22 -10.22
CA GLY A 317 -12.07 -18.51 -10.68
C GLY A 317 -11.73 -17.08 -11.10
N ARG A 318 -12.69 -16.19 -10.86
CA ARG A 318 -12.63 -14.75 -11.11
C ARG A 318 -13.10 -13.99 -9.87
N THR A 319 -12.85 -12.69 -9.83
CA THR A 319 -13.51 -11.77 -8.89
C THR A 319 -15.04 -11.77 -9.10
N SER A 320 -15.76 -11.11 -8.20
CA SER A 320 -17.21 -10.92 -8.27
C SER A 320 -17.55 -9.44 -8.21
N GLY A 321 -18.54 -9.00 -8.99
CA GLY A 321 -18.96 -7.60 -9.04
C GLY A 321 -18.45 -6.86 -10.28
N GLY A 322 -18.76 -5.57 -10.35
CA GLY A 322 -18.54 -4.74 -11.53
C GLY A 322 -19.62 -4.92 -12.60
N THR A 323 -19.89 -3.86 -13.38
CA THR A 323 -20.83 -3.91 -14.53
C THR A 323 -20.23 -3.23 -15.74
N GLY A 324 -20.08 -3.97 -16.84
CA GLY A 324 -19.34 -3.49 -18.01
C GLY A 324 -17.90 -3.98 -17.97
N ASN A 325 -16.99 -3.26 -18.61
CA ASN A 325 -15.56 -3.60 -18.66
C ASN A 325 -14.66 -2.61 -17.88
N ASP A 326 -15.18 -1.50 -17.33
CA ASP A 326 -14.39 -0.28 -17.05
C ASP A 326 -14.69 0.33 -15.65
N ASP A 327 -14.23 -0.28 -14.56
CA ASP A 327 -14.45 0.22 -13.19
C ASP A 327 -13.35 1.17 -12.69
N SER A 328 -13.70 2.14 -11.84
CA SER A 328 -12.79 3.09 -11.17
C SER A 328 -12.26 2.58 -9.82
N ILE A 329 -11.37 3.37 -9.20
CA ILE A 329 -11.01 3.25 -7.78
C ILE A 329 -11.22 4.65 -7.15
N PRO A 330 -12.05 4.83 -6.10
CA PRO A 330 -12.90 3.82 -5.47
C PRO A 330 -14.01 3.28 -6.38
N SER A 331 -14.49 2.07 -6.04
CA SER A 331 -15.71 1.43 -6.55
C SER A 331 -16.02 0.17 -5.74
N ASP A 332 -17.29 -0.27 -5.76
CA ASP A 332 -17.73 -1.55 -5.19
C ASP A 332 -16.90 -2.75 -5.71
N TYR A 333 -16.37 -2.67 -6.95
CA TYR A 333 -15.51 -3.71 -7.52
C TYR A 333 -14.10 -3.70 -6.91
N ALA A 334 -13.52 -2.51 -6.67
CA ALA A 334 -12.26 -2.38 -5.94
C ALA A 334 -12.42 -2.83 -4.47
N ASP A 335 -13.55 -2.55 -3.83
CA ASP A 335 -13.86 -3.01 -2.47
C ASP A 335 -14.03 -4.54 -2.43
N GLY A 336 -14.63 -5.15 -3.46
CA GLY A 336 -14.68 -6.60 -3.65
C GLY A 336 -13.28 -7.24 -3.76
N ILE A 337 -12.32 -6.53 -4.36
CA ILE A 337 -10.90 -6.95 -4.39
C ILE A 337 -10.26 -6.80 -3.01
N VAL A 338 -10.55 -5.72 -2.26
CA VAL A 338 -10.09 -5.55 -0.88
C VAL A 338 -10.58 -6.69 0.02
N ALA A 339 -11.81 -7.15 -0.15
CA ALA A 339 -12.33 -8.30 0.60
C ALA A 339 -11.56 -9.60 0.32
N LEU A 340 -11.13 -9.84 -0.93
CA LEU A 340 -10.26 -10.98 -1.28
C LEU A 340 -8.86 -10.85 -0.66
N LEU A 341 -8.29 -9.63 -0.69
CA LEU A 341 -6.99 -9.34 -0.07
C LEU A 341 -7.02 -9.52 1.46
N ALA A 342 -8.10 -9.10 2.11
CA ALA A 342 -8.35 -9.32 3.55
C ALA A 342 -8.51 -10.82 3.91
N ALA A 343 -8.95 -11.65 2.96
CA ALA A 343 -8.94 -13.10 3.06
C ALA A 343 -7.59 -13.74 2.63
N GLY A 344 -6.53 -12.92 2.47
CA GLY A 344 -5.19 -13.38 2.08
C GLY A 344 -5.08 -13.87 0.64
N THR A 345 -5.95 -13.41 -0.27
CA THR A 345 -6.00 -13.84 -1.67
C THR A 345 -5.62 -12.70 -2.62
N PRO A 346 -4.47 -12.76 -3.32
CA PRO A 346 -4.13 -11.80 -4.38
C PRO A 346 -4.96 -12.04 -5.64
N VAL A 347 -5.09 -11.01 -6.47
CA VAL A 347 -5.96 -11.02 -7.66
C VAL A 347 -5.15 -10.67 -8.91
N VAL A 348 -5.15 -11.56 -9.90
CA VAL A 348 -4.61 -11.24 -11.23
C VAL A 348 -5.71 -10.55 -12.03
N ASN A 349 -5.47 -9.33 -12.52
CA ASN A 349 -6.50 -8.51 -13.14
C ASN A 349 -5.97 -7.74 -14.36
N SER A 350 -6.81 -7.58 -15.38
CA SER A 350 -6.50 -6.70 -16.52
C SER A 350 -6.89 -5.26 -16.24
N THR A 351 -6.12 -4.33 -16.79
CA THR A 351 -6.35 -2.89 -16.66
C THR A 351 -6.33 -2.20 -18.02
N TYR A 352 -6.72 -0.93 -18.03
CA TYR A 352 -6.60 -0.03 -19.18
C TYR A 352 -5.36 0.87 -19.15
N ALA A 353 -4.35 0.56 -18.32
CA ALA A 353 -3.07 1.29 -18.33
C ALA A 353 -2.40 1.29 -19.73
N THR A 354 -2.69 0.28 -20.55
CA THR A 354 -2.36 0.23 -21.99
C THR A 354 -3.52 -0.43 -22.76
N ASP A 355 -3.33 -0.78 -24.04
CA ASP A 355 -4.30 -1.49 -24.89
C ASP A 355 -4.72 -2.89 -24.36
N GLY A 356 -4.18 -3.33 -23.23
CA GLY A 356 -4.60 -4.51 -22.49
C GLY A 356 -3.45 -5.04 -21.65
N HIS A 357 -3.25 -4.49 -20.46
CA HIS A 357 -2.24 -4.95 -19.51
C HIS A 357 -2.84 -5.91 -18.48
N VAL A 358 -2.02 -6.77 -17.87
CA VAL A 358 -2.42 -7.67 -16.78
C VAL A 358 -1.34 -7.71 -15.72
N MET A 359 -1.76 -7.46 -14.48
CA MET A 359 -0.90 -7.30 -13.32
C MET A 359 -1.46 -8.13 -12.14
N CYS A 360 -0.67 -8.29 -11.07
CA CYS A 360 -1.12 -8.99 -9.86
C CYS A 360 -1.35 -7.98 -8.71
N ILE A 361 -2.60 -7.79 -8.32
CA ILE A 361 -3.01 -6.99 -7.16
C ILE A 361 -2.67 -7.77 -5.90
N ARG A 362 -1.89 -7.15 -5.01
CA ARG A 362 -1.36 -7.75 -3.78
C ARG A 362 -1.67 -6.97 -2.51
N GLY A 363 -2.34 -5.83 -2.62
CA GLY A 363 -2.64 -4.97 -1.48
C GLY A 363 -3.53 -3.80 -1.85
N ALA A 364 -3.89 -3.01 -0.86
CA ALA A 364 -4.72 -1.82 -0.99
C ALA A 364 -4.42 -0.80 0.11
N VAL A 365 -4.84 0.45 -0.15
CA VAL A 365 -5.01 1.50 0.86
C VAL A 365 -6.51 1.76 0.97
N VAL A 366 -7.05 1.67 2.18
CA VAL A 366 -8.49 1.74 2.46
C VAL A 366 -8.77 2.91 3.40
N ASP A 367 -9.78 3.73 3.11
CA ASP A 367 -10.20 4.84 3.99
C ASP A 367 -10.92 4.36 5.28
N HIS A 368 -11.36 5.30 6.12
CA HIS A 368 -12.02 4.99 7.39
C HIS A 368 -13.46 4.49 7.24
N ASP A 369 -14.11 4.75 6.11
CA ASP A 369 -15.45 4.25 5.77
C ASP A 369 -15.40 2.82 5.20
N GLY A 370 -14.22 2.37 4.74
CA GLY A 370 -13.95 1.02 4.28
C GLY A 370 -13.77 0.88 2.76
N HIS A 371 -13.69 2.00 2.04
CA HIS A 371 -13.55 2.00 0.58
C HIS A 371 -12.08 1.98 0.14
N ALA A 372 -11.82 1.23 -0.93
CA ALA A 372 -10.52 1.12 -1.59
C ALA A 372 -10.17 2.45 -2.26
N GLN A 373 -9.19 3.17 -1.71
CA GLN A 373 -8.70 4.40 -2.32
C GLN A 373 -7.60 4.11 -3.33
N TRP A 374 -6.60 3.30 -2.95
CA TRP A 374 -5.52 2.86 -3.85
C TRP A 374 -5.43 1.33 -3.88
N LEU A 375 -5.07 0.75 -5.02
CA LEU A 375 -4.69 -0.67 -5.13
C LEU A 375 -3.19 -0.81 -5.40
N ILE A 376 -2.56 -1.80 -4.79
CA ILE A 376 -1.11 -2.04 -4.79
C ILE A 376 -0.81 -3.22 -5.71
N PHE A 377 -0.07 -2.97 -6.79
CA PHE A 377 0.21 -3.98 -7.81
C PHE A 377 1.67 -4.44 -7.81
N ASN A 378 1.86 -5.72 -8.13
CA ASN A 378 3.04 -6.23 -8.80
C ASN A 378 2.76 -6.18 -10.31
N ASP A 379 3.26 -5.15 -10.98
CA ASP A 379 3.31 -5.11 -12.44
C ASP A 379 4.47 -6.00 -12.96
N PRO A 380 4.22 -7.07 -13.75
CA PRO A 380 5.30 -7.87 -14.33
C PRO A 380 6.20 -7.12 -15.32
N TYR A 381 5.76 -5.98 -15.88
CA TYR A 381 6.58 -5.17 -16.79
C TYR A 381 7.68 -4.39 -16.07
N GLY A 382 7.40 -3.97 -14.85
CA GLY A 382 8.32 -3.29 -13.97
C GLY A 382 9.58 -4.11 -13.67
N ASN A 383 10.55 -3.42 -13.08
CA ASN A 383 11.80 -4.01 -12.62
C ASN A 383 11.73 -4.47 -11.15
N LEU A 384 10.55 -4.52 -10.53
CA LEU A 384 10.27 -4.39 -9.09
C LEU A 384 11.08 -5.24 -8.07
N ALA A 385 11.71 -6.36 -8.46
CA ALA A 385 12.61 -7.13 -7.57
C ALA A 385 14.03 -7.34 -8.09
N SER A 386 14.45 -6.64 -9.14
CA SER A 386 15.88 -6.47 -9.38
C SER A 386 16.47 -5.45 -8.42
N GLY A 387 17.77 -5.57 -8.11
CA GLY A 387 18.53 -4.44 -7.56
C GLY A 387 18.51 -3.22 -8.49
N ASP A 388 18.15 -3.45 -9.75
CA ASP A 388 17.95 -2.50 -10.83
C ASP A 388 16.58 -1.78 -10.79
N SER A 389 15.73 -2.04 -9.78
CA SER A 389 14.47 -1.33 -9.55
C SER A 389 14.65 0.08 -8.95
N VAL A 390 14.93 1.03 -9.84
CA VAL A 390 14.72 2.48 -9.70
C VAL A 390 14.38 2.97 -11.11
N TYR A 391 13.31 3.73 -11.28
CA TYR A 391 12.91 4.32 -12.57
C TYR A 391 12.91 5.85 -12.50
N GLY A 392 14.09 6.39 -12.75
CA GLY A 392 14.35 7.80 -12.97
C GLY A 392 15.81 7.94 -13.38
N ASP A 393 16.11 9.03 -14.09
CA ASP A 393 17.47 9.50 -14.26
C ASP A 393 18.15 9.65 -12.89
N LEU A 394 19.45 9.36 -12.79
CA LEU A 394 20.26 9.88 -11.70
C LEU A 394 20.21 11.40 -11.80
N ASP A 395 19.60 12.03 -10.80
CA ASP A 395 19.41 13.48 -10.68
C ASP A 395 19.92 13.89 -9.29
N ILE A 396 21.16 14.37 -9.22
CA ILE A 396 21.81 14.71 -7.95
C ILE A 396 21.67 16.20 -7.64
N ALA A 397 21.34 16.53 -6.39
CA ALA A 397 21.18 17.92 -5.97
C ALA A 397 22.53 18.63 -5.79
N ALA A 398 23.56 17.90 -5.37
CA ALA A 398 24.92 18.38 -5.16
C ALA A 398 25.96 17.46 -5.84
N PRO A 399 27.15 17.97 -6.22
CA PRO A 399 28.20 17.13 -6.78
C PRO A 399 28.67 16.02 -5.83
N VAL A 400 28.99 14.86 -6.40
CA VAL A 400 29.43 13.66 -5.66
C VAL A 400 30.80 13.22 -6.12
N GLY A 401 31.67 12.87 -5.17
CA GLY A 401 33.04 12.39 -5.41
C GLY A 401 34.10 13.40 -4.95
N LEU A 402 35.19 13.49 -5.72
CA LEU A 402 36.36 14.25 -5.33
C LEU A 402 36.13 15.77 -5.48
N ARG A 403 36.35 16.55 -4.41
CA ARG A 403 36.20 18.02 -4.46
C ARG A 403 37.09 18.63 -5.53
N GLY A 404 38.38 18.33 -5.51
CA GLY A 404 39.34 18.81 -6.51
C GLY A 404 39.33 20.34 -6.62
N THR A 405 38.88 20.85 -7.77
CA THR A 405 38.71 22.29 -8.04
C THR A 405 37.26 22.80 -7.89
N SER A 406 36.32 21.96 -7.43
CA SER A 406 34.93 22.36 -7.22
C SER A 406 34.78 23.37 -6.09
N THR A 407 33.97 24.39 -6.34
CA THR A 407 33.54 25.40 -5.35
C THR A 407 32.10 25.17 -4.89
N ALA A 408 31.50 24.02 -5.20
CA ALA A 408 30.14 23.70 -4.79
C ALA A 408 30.01 23.48 -3.28
N ASP A 409 28.93 24.02 -2.73
CA ASP A 409 28.50 23.89 -1.34
C ASP A 409 26.95 23.92 -1.32
N PRO A 410 26.27 22.86 -0.86
CA PRO A 410 26.83 21.60 -0.36
C PRO A 410 27.53 20.76 -1.45
N MET A 411 28.30 19.77 -1.01
CA MET A 411 28.89 18.73 -1.84
C MET A 411 28.82 17.41 -1.06
N ASN A 412 28.72 16.26 -1.76
CA ASN A 412 28.65 14.94 -1.15
C ASN A 412 27.49 14.80 -0.13
N LEU A 413 26.30 15.30 -0.49
CA LEU A 413 25.09 15.07 0.30
C LEU A 413 24.84 13.55 0.45
N PRO A 414 24.45 13.05 1.64
CA PRO A 414 24.31 11.61 1.88
C PRO A 414 23.44 10.87 0.86
N ASP A 415 22.33 11.47 0.45
CA ASP A 415 21.37 10.86 -0.49
C ASP A 415 21.91 10.84 -1.94
N ASP A 416 22.59 11.90 -2.37
CA ASP A 416 23.28 11.95 -3.67
C ASP A 416 24.43 10.92 -3.72
N VAL A 417 25.22 10.84 -2.65
CA VAL A 417 26.31 9.86 -2.47
C VAL A 417 25.77 8.44 -2.62
N ARG A 418 24.66 8.14 -1.94
CA ARG A 418 23.98 6.85 -2.01
C ARG A 418 23.49 6.57 -3.43
N ALA A 419 22.80 7.52 -4.06
CA ALA A 419 22.25 7.37 -5.41
C ALA A 419 23.35 7.09 -6.47
N VAL A 420 24.48 7.79 -6.38
CA VAL A 420 25.63 7.56 -7.27
C VAL A 420 26.25 6.18 -7.03
N ARG A 421 26.39 5.73 -5.78
CA ARG A 421 26.89 4.38 -5.46
C ARG A 421 25.97 3.28 -5.98
N GLU A 422 24.65 3.44 -5.83
CA GLU A 422 23.66 2.51 -6.39
C GLU A 422 23.78 2.43 -7.93
N ALA A 423 23.88 3.57 -8.62
CA ALA A 423 24.02 3.61 -10.08
C ALA A 423 25.36 3.02 -10.58
N LEU A 424 26.46 3.25 -9.86
CA LEU A 424 27.77 2.68 -10.18
C LEU A 424 27.82 1.17 -9.91
N GLN A 425 27.09 0.66 -8.91
CA GLN A 425 27.00 -0.76 -8.64
C GLN A 425 26.26 -1.50 -9.77
N ARG A 426 25.11 -0.96 -10.22
CA ARG A 426 24.35 -1.49 -11.37
C ARG A 426 25.15 -1.53 -12.66
N THR A 427 25.92 -0.47 -12.92
CA THR A 427 26.76 -0.39 -14.12
C THR A 427 28.07 -1.20 -14.00
N GLY A 428 28.28 -1.92 -12.89
CA GLY A 428 29.41 -2.84 -12.69
C GLY A 428 30.72 -2.18 -12.24
N HIS A 429 30.66 -0.94 -11.74
CA HIS A 429 31.83 -0.14 -11.36
C HIS A 429 32.01 0.03 -9.84
N TYR A 430 31.02 -0.32 -9.01
CA TYR A 430 31.10 -0.25 -7.55
C TYR A 430 30.65 -1.57 -6.88
N ALA A 431 31.21 -1.88 -5.71
CA ALA A 431 30.90 -3.09 -4.93
C ALA A 431 31.02 -2.86 -3.41
N GLY A 432 31.00 -1.60 -2.96
CA GLY A 432 31.12 -1.23 -1.55
C GLY A 432 29.77 -0.95 -0.87
N PRO A 433 29.78 -0.49 0.38
CA PRO A 433 28.57 -0.04 1.10
C PRO A 433 27.91 1.16 0.41
N LEU A 434 26.59 1.20 0.37
CA LEU A 434 25.86 2.33 -0.22
C LEU A 434 25.92 3.56 0.69
N ASP A 435 25.74 3.36 2.00
CA ASP A 435 25.67 4.43 3.00
C ASP A 435 27.04 4.74 3.62
N GLY A 436 27.20 5.98 4.09
CA GLY A 436 28.41 6.48 4.75
C GLY A 436 29.14 7.58 3.98
N PRO A 437 30.04 8.33 4.63
CA PRO A 437 30.71 9.49 4.03
C PRO A 437 31.60 9.12 2.83
N ILE A 438 31.97 10.14 2.05
CA ILE A 438 33.06 10.11 1.06
C ILE A 438 34.20 10.94 1.63
N ASP A 439 35.45 10.47 1.53
CA ASP A 439 36.60 11.38 1.67
C ASP A 439 36.79 12.14 0.35
N GLU A 440 36.23 13.35 0.29
CA GLU A 440 36.27 14.22 -0.88
C GLU A 440 37.67 14.77 -1.21
N THR A 441 38.68 14.45 -0.39
CA THR A 441 40.09 14.78 -0.60
C THR A 441 40.94 13.57 -1.04
N ASP A 442 40.50 12.33 -0.78
CA ASP A 442 41.23 11.13 -1.19
C ASP A 442 40.89 10.71 -2.64
N PRO A 443 41.84 10.79 -3.59
CA PRO A 443 41.66 10.25 -4.94
C PRO A 443 41.42 8.73 -5.00
N ASN A 444 41.60 8.02 -3.88
CA ASN A 444 41.42 6.56 -3.74
C ASN A 444 40.18 6.18 -2.90
N ASP A 445 39.33 7.13 -2.48
CA ASP A 445 38.03 6.79 -1.88
C ASP A 445 37.29 5.79 -2.80
N PRO A 446 36.71 4.71 -2.27
CA PRO A 446 36.09 3.66 -3.10
C PRO A 446 35.04 4.20 -4.09
N THR A 447 34.35 5.28 -3.73
CA THR A 447 33.34 5.96 -4.56
C THR A 447 34.01 6.77 -5.65
N VAL A 448 35.03 7.57 -5.31
CA VAL A 448 35.84 8.36 -6.27
C VAL A 448 36.51 7.44 -7.30
N ALA A 449 37.07 6.32 -6.85
CA ALA A 449 37.68 5.31 -7.70
C ALA A 449 36.66 4.68 -8.67
N ALA A 450 35.45 4.37 -8.21
CA ALA A 450 34.37 3.85 -9.05
C ALA A 450 33.84 4.88 -10.07
N ILE A 451 33.70 6.16 -9.67
CA ILE A 451 33.35 7.25 -10.61
C ILE A 451 34.41 7.33 -11.72
N ARG A 452 35.71 7.27 -11.38
CA ARG A 452 36.80 7.26 -12.39
C ARG A 452 36.75 6.03 -13.28
N ALA A 453 36.51 4.85 -12.72
CA ALA A 453 36.38 3.61 -13.49
C ALA A 453 35.21 3.70 -14.50
N PHE A 454 34.10 4.32 -14.11
CA PHE A 454 32.96 4.58 -14.99
C PHE A 454 33.29 5.63 -16.07
N GLN A 455 33.90 6.75 -15.68
CA GLN A 455 34.27 7.85 -16.59
C GLN A 455 35.23 7.38 -17.68
N GLY A 456 36.24 6.59 -17.31
CA GLY A 456 37.30 6.09 -18.18
C GLY A 456 38.59 6.93 -18.10
N ALA A 457 39.44 6.81 -19.13
CA ALA A 457 40.71 7.51 -19.19
C ALA A 457 40.51 9.05 -19.14
N GLY A 458 41.13 9.70 -18.16
CA GLY A 458 41.00 11.14 -17.93
C GLY A 458 39.84 11.57 -17.02
N GLY A 459 39.12 10.62 -16.39
CA GLY A 459 38.09 10.93 -15.40
C GLY A 459 38.64 11.67 -14.17
N ASP A 460 37.93 12.70 -13.73
CA ASP A 460 38.28 13.49 -12.54
C ASP A 460 37.89 12.80 -11.22
N GLY A 461 36.89 11.91 -11.26
CA GLY A 461 36.31 11.26 -10.08
C GLY A 461 35.16 12.03 -9.44
N ARG A 462 34.45 12.87 -10.21
CA ARG A 462 33.26 13.60 -9.77
C ARG A 462 32.06 13.40 -10.71
N VAL A 463 30.86 13.35 -10.13
CA VAL A 463 29.58 13.49 -10.82
C VAL A 463 29.03 14.86 -10.46
N ASP A 464 28.76 15.69 -11.46
CA ASP A 464 28.18 17.04 -11.29
C ASP A 464 26.72 17.05 -11.76
N PRO A 465 25.80 17.76 -11.05
CA PRO A 465 24.40 17.91 -11.42
C PRO A 465 24.19 18.34 -12.87
N GLY A 466 23.37 17.60 -13.63
CA GLY A 466 23.11 17.82 -15.06
C GLY A 466 24.34 17.59 -15.96
N GLY A 467 25.43 17.05 -15.40
CA GLY A 467 26.76 16.99 -16.00
C GLY A 467 26.99 15.82 -16.96
N GLY A 468 28.16 15.81 -17.61
CA GLY A 468 28.51 14.79 -18.61
C GLY A 468 28.64 13.37 -18.05
N THR A 469 29.04 13.22 -16.78
CA THR A 469 29.13 11.91 -16.11
C THR A 469 27.74 11.38 -15.77
N GLU A 470 26.88 12.22 -15.19
CA GLU A 470 25.49 11.91 -14.83
C GLU A 470 24.68 11.47 -16.06
N ARG A 471 24.64 12.28 -17.12
CA ARG A 471 23.96 11.93 -18.38
C ARG A 471 24.46 10.61 -18.99
N ARG A 472 25.74 10.28 -18.81
CA ARG A 472 26.30 9.00 -19.26
C ARG A 472 25.91 7.82 -18.38
N ILE A 473 25.74 8.04 -17.08
CA ILE A 473 25.17 7.05 -16.15
C ILE A 473 23.73 6.77 -16.59
N ASN A 474 22.92 7.82 -16.79
CA ASN A 474 21.52 7.73 -17.22
C ASN A 474 21.38 6.97 -18.54
N GLN A 475 22.13 7.36 -19.58
CA GLN A 475 22.18 6.63 -20.86
C GLN A 475 22.55 5.14 -20.75
N ARG A 476 23.27 4.72 -19.69
CA ARG A 476 23.58 3.31 -19.44
C ARG A 476 22.52 2.60 -18.59
N LEU A 477 21.81 3.31 -17.72
CA LEU A 477 20.64 2.79 -17.01
C LEU A 477 19.47 2.62 -17.99
N ASP A 478 19.24 3.60 -18.85
CA ASP A 478 18.20 3.62 -19.89
C ASP A 478 18.36 2.56 -20.98
N ALA A 479 19.59 2.09 -21.23
CA ALA A 479 19.86 1.08 -22.24
C ALA A 479 19.14 -0.27 -21.98
N GLY A 480 18.55 -0.45 -20.79
CA GLY A 480 17.70 -1.59 -20.43
C GLY A 480 16.24 -1.24 -20.11
N THR A 481 15.80 0.02 -20.25
CA THR A 481 14.45 0.45 -19.85
C THR A 481 13.71 1.08 -21.03
N SER A 482 12.54 0.55 -21.39
CA SER A 482 11.71 1.18 -22.42
C SER A 482 11.00 2.39 -21.82
N SER A 483 11.49 3.60 -22.13
CA SER A 483 10.97 4.89 -21.62
C SER A 483 9.46 5.08 -21.80
N SER A 484 8.84 4.38 -22.76
CA SER A 484 7.39 4.35 -22.93
C SER A 484 6.64 3.83 -21.71
N TYR A 485 7.15 2.83 -20.97
CA TYR A 485 6.34 2.20 -19.90
C TYR A 485 6.24 3.10 -18.65
N ALA A 486 7.36 3.65 -18.16
CA ALA A 486 7.34 4.64 -17.07
C ALA A 486 6.58 5.93 -17.46
N THR A 487 6.63 6.32 -18.74
CA THR A 487 5.80 7.43 -19.25
C THR A 487 4.31 7.08 -19.26
N ASN A 488 3.94 5.81 -19.47
CA ASN A 488 2.55 5.37 -19.63
C ASN A 488 1.86 4.99 -18.31
N GLU A 489 2.61 4.53 -17.30
CA GLU A 489 2.10 4.23 -15.95
C GLU A 489 2.17 5.45 -15.01
N ASN A 490 2.68 6.58 -15.51
CA ASN A 490 2.73 7.89 -14.87
C ASN A 490 3.48 7.95 -13.51
N GLU A 491 4.42 7.03 -13.27
CA GLU A 491 5.36 7.10 -12.13
C GLU A 491 6.71 7.66 -12.59
N ARG A 492 7.18 8.76 -11.98
CA ARG A 492 8.41 9.48 -12.38
C ARG A 492 9.45 9.56 -11.25
N ASN A 493 9.71 8.43 -10.59
CA ASN A 493 10.54 8.35 -9.38
C ASN A 493 11.88 9.09 -9.49
N VAL A 494 11.99 10.29 -8.91
CA VAL A 494 13.23 11.09 -8.91
C VAL A 494 14.04 10.91 -7.63
N ALA A 495 15.27 11.41 -7.64
CA ALA A 495 16.22 11.09 -6.58
C ALA A 495 16.13 11.97 -5.31
N GLY A 496 15.42 13.10 -5.35
CA GLY A 496 15.48 14.14 -4.30
C GLY A 496 14.61 13.98 -3.04
N GLY A 497 13.77 12.95 -2.93
CA GLY A 497 12.85 12.78 -1.79
C GLY A 497 13.47 12.10 -0.55
N GLU A 498 13.25 12.65 0.65
CA GLU A 498 13.62 12.02 1.93
C GLU A 498 12.84 10.72 2.17
N ASN A 499 13.50 9.58 1.93
CA ASN A 499 13.08 8.20 2.25
C ASN A 499 11.91 7.60 1.43
N ASP A 500 12.04 6.28 1.18
CA ASP A 500 11.03 5.38 0.61
C ASP A 500 10.60 5.62 -0.86
N ARG A 501 11.55 5.52 -1.81
CA ARG A 501 11.24 5.37 -3.26
C ARG A 501 10.61 4.00 -3.55
N GLY A 502 9.31 3.98 -3.83
CA GLY A 502 8.50 2.75 -3.87
C GLY A 502 8.82 1.77 -5.01
N ARG A 503 8.65 0.47 -4.77
CA ARG A 503 8.69 -0.61 -5.79
C ARG A 503 7.29 -1.11 -6.17
N HIS A 504 6.27 -0.28 -5.99
CA HIS A 504 4.87 -0.68 -6.17
C HIS A 504 4.08 0.42 -6.82
N VAL A 505 3.39 0.06 -7.91
CA VAL A 505 2.47 0.98 -8.56
C VAL A 505 1.21 1.06 -7.72
N TYR A 506 0.98 2.23 -7.13
CA TYR A 506 -0.23 2.58 -6.39
C TYR A 506 -1.21 3.23 -7.35
N TYR A 507 -2.10 2.43 -7.93
CA TYR A 507 -3.12 2.93 -8.83
C TYR A 507 -4.33 3.44 -8.04
N ASN A 508 -4.79 4.63 -8.40
CA ASN A 508 -6.06 5.23 -7.97
C ASN A 508 -6.89 5.58 -9.22
N GLY A 509 -8.18 5.92 -9.08
CA GLY A 509 -9.03 6.24 -10.22
C GLY A 509 -8.75 7.58 -10.91
N GLU A 510 -7.79 8.36 -10.40
CA GLU A 510 -7.26 9.58 -11.01
C GLU A 510 -5.87 9.34 -11.68
N THR A 511 -5.22 8.17 -11.53
CA THR A 511 -3.93 7.87 -12.19
C THR A 511 -4.13 7.90 -13.71
N GLU A 512 -3.42 8.74 -14.45
CA GLU A 512 -3.60 8.86 -15.90
C GLU A 512 -3.26 7.54 -16.63
N ALA A 513 -4.11 7.13 -17.58
CA ALA A 513 -3.90 5.94 -18.41
C ALA A 513 -3.70 6.33 -19.87
N THR A 514 -2.47 6.21 -20.38
CA THR A 514 -2.12 6.67 -21.73
C THR A 514 -2.24 5.53 -22.77
N GLY A 515 -3.47 5.11 -23.04
CA GLY A 515 -3.81 4.11 -24.07
C GLY A 515 -4.70 4.65 -25.19
N VAL A 516 -4.81 3.93 -26.31
CA VAL A 516 -5.63 4.36 -27.48
C VAL A 516 -7.16 4.16 -27.24
N GLY A 517 -7.55 3.92 -25.98
CA GLY A 517 -8.92 3.62 -25.53
C GLY A 517 -9.79 4.81 -25.11
N GLY A 518 -9.25 6.04 -25.10
CA GLY A 518 -10.07 7.26 -24.99
C GLY A 518 -10.56 7.65 -23.58
N GLY A 519 -10.08 7.01 -22.52
CA GLY A 519 -10.30 7.43 -21.12
C GLY A 519 -8.97 7.80 -20.46
N GLY A 520 -8.78 9.08 -20.10
CA GLY A 520 -7.52 9.58 -19.54
C GLY A 520 -7.26 9.20 -18.07
N PHE A 521 -7.79 8.07 -17.60
CA PHE A 521 -7.69 7.62 -16.21
C PHE A 521 -7.66 6.10 -16.12
N PHE A 522 -6.98 5.58 -15.11
CA PHE A 522 -6.84 4.16 -14.82
C PHE A 522 -8.21 3.54 -14.55
N ARG A 523 -8.45 2.41 -15.23
CA ARG A 523 -9.65 1.61 -15.09
C ARG A 523 -9.28 0.14 -14.92
N LEU A 524 -9.92 -0.50 -13.96
CA LEU A 524 -9.90 -1.94 -13.79
C LEU A 524 -10.82 -2.58 -14.84
N LYS A 525 -10.40 -3.72 -15.36
CA LYS A 525 -11.35 -4.60 -16.06
C LYS A 525 -12.03 -5.50 -15.05
N THR A 526 -13.34 -5.65 -15.24
CA THR A 526 -14.26 -6.32 -14.31
C THR A 526 -14.06 -7.85 -14.29
N ASP A 527 -14.97 -8.56 -13.63
CA ASP A 527 -14.91 -9.99 -13.33
C ASP A 527 -14.38 -10.89 -14.47
N ALA A 528 -14.86 -10.71 -15.70
CA ALA A 528 -14.50 -11.51 -16.85
C ALA A 528 -12.98 -11.51 -17.14
N TRP A 529 -12.29 -10.43 -16.77
CA TRP A 529 -10.88 -10.15 -17.05
C TRP A 529 -9.99 -10.30 -15.81
N SER A 530 -10.35 -11.23 -14.93
CA SER A 530 -9.59 -11.56 -13.71
C SER A 530 -9.34 -13.06 -13.57
N LEU A 531 -8.31 -13.39 -12.79
CA LEU A 531 -8.04 -14.74 -12.30
C LEU A 531 -7.75 -14.66 -10.81
N VAL A 532 -8.45 -15.50 -10.04
CA VAL A 532 -8.31 -15.64 -8.59
C VAL A 532 -8.01 -17.10 -8.29
N ILE A 533 -6.99 -17.35 -7.48
CA ILE A 533 -6.67 -18.68 -6.94
C ILE A 533 -7.01 -18.64 -5.45
N SER A 534 -7.99 -19.41 -5.00
CA SER A 534 -8.49 -19.40 -3.62
C SER A 534 -8.24 -20.74 -2.94
N LYS A 535 -7.67 -20.71 -1.73
CA LYS A 535 -7.40 -21.92 -0.92
C LYS A 535 -8.68 -22.46 -0.27
N SER A 536 -8.76 -23.79 -0.18
CA SER A 536 -9.78 -24.55 0.53
C SER A 536 -9.09 -25.51 1.52
N PRO A 537 -9.39 -25.46 2.84
CA PRO A 537 -10.23 -24.45 3.49
C PRO A 537 -9.66 -23.04 3.38
N ALA A 538 -10.50 -22.03 3.61
CA ALA A 538 -10.08 -20.63 3.68
C ALA A 538 -9.09 -20.41 4.83
N LEU A 539 -8.18 -19.46 4.66
CA LEU A 539 -7.17 -19.10 5.65
C LEU A 539 -7.82 -18.56 6.95
N THR A 540 -7.23 -18.91 8.08
CA THR A 540 -7.45 -18.22 9.36
C THR A 540 -6.79 -16.84 9.35
N GLN A 541 -7.23 -15.94 10.24
CA GLN A 541 -6.66 -14.59 10.34
C GLN A 541 -5.15 -14.61 10.65
N ASP A 542 -4.67 -15.58 11.45
CA ASP A 542 -3.24 -15.78 11.71
C ASP A 542 -2.45 -16.23 10.47
N GLU A 543 -3.03 -17.07 9.61
CA GLU A 543 -2.40 -17.48 8.35
C GLU A 543 -2.39 -16.34 7.33
N VAL A 544 -3.41 -15.47 7.31
CA VAL A 544 -3.38 -14.23 6.53
C VAL A 544 -2.31 -13.28 7.06
N ARG A 545 -2.21 -13.10 8.38
CA ARG A 545 -1.18 -12.28 9.03
C ARG A 545 0.24 -12.72 8.66
N GLN A 546 0.51 -14.02 8.68
CA GLN A 546 1.81 -14.59 8.26
C GLN A 546 2.14 -14.36 6.77
N ARG A 547 1.14 -13.97 5.96
CA ARG A 547 1.27 -13.65 4.54
C ARG A 547 1.26 -12.15 4.24
N LEU A 548 1.03 -11.30 5.24
CA LEU A 548 1.31 -9.86 5.15
C LEU A 548 2.82 -9.64 5.08
N VAL A 549 3.25 -8.53 4.49
CA VAL A 549 4.68 -8.22 4.43
C VAL A 549 5.24 -7.98 5.83
N PRO A 550 6.40 -8.56 6.19
CA PRO A 550 7.02 -8.31 7.49
C PRO A 550 7.25 -6.82 7.77
N HIS A 551 7.17 -6.46 9.04
CA HIS A 551 7.48 -5.13 9.56
C HIS A 551 8.67 -5.27 10.51
N ALA A 552 9.70 -4.43 10.33
CA ALA A 552 10.99 -4.52 11.02
C ALA A 552 11.54 -3.12 11.35
#